data_AF-A0A2N2HIC0-F1
#
_entry.id   AF-A0A2N2HIC0-F1
#
_cell.length_a   1.000
_cell.length_b   1.000
_cell.length_c   1.000
_cell.angle_alpha   90.00
_cell.angle_beta   90.00
_cell.angle_gamma   90.00
#
_symmetry.space_group_name_H-M   'P 1'
#
loop_
_entity.id
_entity.type
_entity.pdbx_description
1 polymer ?
#
loop_
_entity_poly.entity_id
_entity_poly.type
_entity_poly.pdbx_seq_one_letter_code
_entity_poly.pdbx_strand_id
1 'polypeptide(L)'
;MGGGAGTAGSAGGAGAAGAGGGEPTVCNGDCIYVRAGGSGDGSDWAQARPALPPSLERGTTYLVAAGTYPGYTFDDAAAGQEVITIKKATEDDHGTDSGWQASYGTAKAVFGPLSFQAPWHVIDGGPGRGLVARGEFQSPALIVEADRVTVRRLEVDGAFGVNASGQHAEGSCNAVRVSNATQVTMDGCDIHDAADDGIVMRNVADSVVRNTQIHHLHGCGTDASCVGPCYNGHSDGFELYTLRRCVLEGNFVHHMKQTSTLFFPDPGDPSKHTEDLLIVNNIFYGGDTGLIAYLQRVKD
;
A
#
# COMPACT_ATOMS: atom_id res chain seq x y z
N MET A 1 27.79 10.07 -63.07
CA MET A 1 28.54 10.00 -61.79
C MET A 1 27.94 11.07 -60.90
N GLY A 2 26.96 10.76 -60.07
CA GLY A 2 27.15 10.10 -58.78
C GLY A 2 27.22 11.18 -57.70
N GLY A 3 26.07 11.60 -57.18
CA GLY A 3 25.97 12.61 -56.13
C GLY A 3 24.71 12.35 -55.31
N GLY A 4 24.84 11.52 -54.28
CA GLY A 4 23.77 11.21 -53.35
C GLY A 4 23.55 12.38 -52.39
N ALA A 5 22.30 12.83 -52.30
CA ALA A 5 21.85 13.74 -51.25
C ALA A 5 21.35 12.88 -50.08
N GLY A 6 22.14 12.82 -49.01
CA GLY A 6 21.70 12.34 -47.71
C GLY A 6 21.10 13.51 -46.92
N THR A 7 19.87 13.35 -46.46
CA THR A 7 19.31 14.15 -45.37
C THR A 7 18.53 13.23 -44.44
N ALA A 8 19.22 12.70 -43.44
CA ALA A 8 18.60 12.15 -42.24
C ALA A 8 18.69 13.24 -41.16
N GLY A 9 17.53 13.75 -40.75
CA GLY A 9 17.37 14.73 -39.68
C GLY A 9 15.98 14.57 -39.09
N SER A 10 15.73 13.41 -38.48
CA SER A 10 14.54 13.18 -37.68
C SER A 10 14.70 13.96 -36.38
N ALA A 11 13.90 15.02 -36.23
CA ALA A 11 13.76 15.75 -34.99
C ALA A 11 13.17 14.81 -33.93
N GLY A 12 13.93 14.60 -32.84
CA GLY A 12 13.47 13.90 -31.66
C GLY A 12 12.28 14.62 -31.05
N GLY A 13 11.09 14.07 -31.24
CA GLY A 13 9.93 14.40 -30.43
C GLY A 13 10.18 13.87 -29.02
N ALA A 14 10.38 14.78 -28.08
CA ALA A 14 10.30 14.48 -26.67
C ALA A 14 8.88 13.97 -26.39
N GLY A 15 8.75 12.65 -26.20
CA GLY A 15 7.53 12.03 -25.69
C GLY A 15 7.33 12.54 -24.27
N ALA A 16 6.36 13.44 -24.09
CA ALA A 16 5.83 13.77 -22.78
C ALA A 16 5.35 12.46 -22.14
N ALA A 17 5.94 12.13 -20.99
CA ALA A 17 5.42 11.09 -20.12
C ALA A 17 3.98 11.48 -19.75
N GLY A 18 3.01 10.74 -20.28
CA GLY A 18 1.60 10.94 -19.97
C GLY A 18 1.39 10.79 -18.48
N ALA A 19 0.94 11.86 -17.83
CA ALA A 19 0.40 11.81 -16.49
C ALA A 19 -0.78 10.84 -16.51
N GLY A 20 -0.60 9.69 -15.84
CA GLY A 20 -1.65 8.67 -15.68
C GLY A 20 -2.71 9.12 -14.68
N GLY A 21 -3.41 10.21 -14.97
CA GLY A 21 -4.69 10.52 -14.35
C GLY A 21 -5.71 9.54 -14.92
N GLY A 22 -6.26 8.66 -14.09
CA GLY A 22 -7.43 7.87 -14.50
C GLY A 22 -8.60 8.80 -14.83
N GLU A 23 -9.57 8.31 -15.60
CA GLU A 23 -10.82 9.04 -15.84
C GLU A 23 -11.44 9.47 -14.49
N PRO A 24 -11.90 10.73 -14.37
CA PRO A 24 -12.53 11.24 -13.15
C PRO A 24 -13.69 10.35 -12.69
N THR A 25 -13.87 10.23 -11.37
CA THR A 25 -15.04 9.55 -10.79
C THR A 25 -16.31 10.31 -11.15
N VAL A 26 -17.22 9.67 -11.89
CA VAL A 26 -18.56 10.22 -12.14
C VAL A 26 -19.50 9.81 -11.02
N CYS A 27 -19.88 10.77 -10.16
CA CYS A 27 -20.77 10.55 -9.01
C CYS A 27 -22.25 10.72 -9.39
N ASN A 28 -22.93 9.63 -9.75
CA ASN A 28 -24.37 9.62 -10.07
C ASN A 28 -25.26 9.21 -8.87
N GLY A 29 -24.92 9.68 -7.67
CA GLY A 29 -25.63 9.32 -6.42
C GLY A 29 -24.94 8.25 -5.58
N ASP A 30 -23.93 7.57 -6.12
CA ASP A 30 -23.19 6.49 -5.43
C ASP A 30 -21.90 6.98 -4.76
N CYS A 31 -21.77 8.29 -4.53
CA CYS A 31 -20.61 8.89 -3.87
C CYS A 31 -20.99 9.45 -2.50
N ILE A 32 -20.12 9.24 -1.53
CA ILE A 32 -20.19 9.84 -0.19
C ILE A 32 -18.93 10.66 0.06
N TYR A 33 -19.09 11.92 0.44
CA TYR A 33 -17.99 12.85 0.66
C TYR A 33 -17.58 12.87 2.13
N VAL A 34 -16.27 12.73 2.38
CA VAL A 34 -15.69 12.61 3.72
C VAL A 34 -14.61 13.65 3.92
N ARG A 35 -14.77 14.51 4.92
CA ARG A 35 -13.86 15.61 5.23
C ARG A 35 -13.69 15.76 6.74
N ALA A 36 -12.44 15.77 7.20
CA ALA A 36 -12.12 16.06 8.59
C ALA A 36 -12.77 17.40 9.02
N GLY A 37 -13.48 17.39 10.15
CA GLY A 37 -14.26 18.55 10.63
C GLY A 37 -15.56 18.83 9.85
N GLY A 38 -15.98 17.94 8.95
CA GLY A 38 -17.33 17.90 8.41
C GLY A 38 -18.38 17.53 9.47
N SER A 39 -19.65 17.72 9.17
CA SER A 39 -20.74 17.43 10.10
C SER A 39 -22.06 17.03 9.41
N GLY A 40 -22.03 16.79 8.11
CA GLY A 40 -23.22 16.48 7.31
C GLY A 40 -23.39 14.99 7.02
N ASP A 41 -24.24 14.70 6.04
CA ASP A 41 -24.64 13.36 5.62
C ASP A 41 -23.77 12.74 4.50
N GLY A 42 -22.84 13.52 3.95
CA GLY A 42 -21.94 13.12 2.88
C GLY A 42 -22.53 13.25 1.48
N SER A 43 -23.59 14.03 1.28
CA SER A 43 -24.22 14.25 -0.04
C SER A 43 -23.40 15.15 -0.98
N ASP A 44 -22.60 16.07 -0.44
CA ASP A 44 -21.62 16.89 -1.15
C ASP A 44 -20.48 17.33 -0.21
N TRP A 45 -19.53 18.15 -0.66
CA TRP A 45 -18.42 18.61 0.18
C TRP A 45 -18.85 19.58 1.30
N ALA A 46 -19.94 20.32 1.10
CA ALA A 46 -20.50 21.21 2.12
C ALA A 46 -21.21 20.41 3.23
N GLN A 47 -21.82 19.28 2.88
CA GLN A 47 -22.43 18.30 3.78
C GLN A 47 -21.52 17.10 4.07
N ALA A 48 -20.21 17.20 3.87
CA ALA A 48 -19.31 16.06 4.05
C ALA A 48 -19.39 15.46 5.47
N ARG A 49 -19.25 14.13 5.55
CA ARG A 49 -19.12 13.42 6.82
C ARG A 49 -17.78 13.73 7.49
N PRO A 50 -17.71 13.82 8.84
CA PRO A 50 -16.45 14.08 9.55
C PRO A 50 -15.38 12.99 9.34
N ALA A 51 -15.80 11.75 9.17
CA ALA A 51 -14.98 10.56 8.97
C ALA A 51 -15.80 9.50 8.21
N LEU A 52 -15.19 8.37 7.87
CA LEU A 52 -15.93 7.21 7.39
C LEU A 52 -17.00 6.81 8.43
N PRO A 53 -18.26 6.57 8.00
CA PRO A 53 -19.29 6.11 8.92
C PRO A 53 -18.95 4.71 9.45
N PRO A 54 -19.49 4.25 10.60
CA PRO A 54 -19.18 2.93 11.15
C PRO A 54 -19.60 1.73 10.28
N SER A 55 -20.45 1.96 9.28
CA SER A 55 -20.84 0.95 8.29
C SER A 55 -20.84 1.59 6.92
N LEU A 56 -20.21 0.93 5.96
CA LEU A 56 -20.09 1.37 4.59
C LEU A 56 -21.14 0.71 3.70
N GLU A 57 -21.58 1.45 2.70
CA GLU A 57 -22.58 1.02 1.74
C GLU A 57 -21.89 0.32 0.58
N ARG A 58 -22.36 -0.88 0.26
CA ARG A 58 -21.87 -1.67 -0.87
C ARG A 58 -22.22 -0.96 -2.19
N GLY A 59 -21.27 -0.94 -3.13
CA GLY A 59 -21.39 -0.21 -4.39
C GLY A 59 -21.02 1.28 -4.30
N THR A 60 -20.75 1.80 -3.10
CA THR A 60 -20.49 3.22 -2.88
C THR A 60 -19.00 3.57 -2.96
N THR A 61 -18.72 4.76 -3.52
CA THR A 61 -17.40 5.39 -3.50
C THR A 61 -17.34 6.49 -2.44
N TYR A 62 -16.46 6.33 -1.46
CA TYR A 62 -16.14 7.32 -0.45
C TYR A 62 -14.98 8.20 -0.91
N LEU A 63 -15.27 9.44 -1.27
CA LEU A 63 -14.29 10.45 -1.65
C LEU A 63 -13.77 11.18 -0.42
N VAL A 64 -12.47 11.06 -0.16
CA VAL A 64 -11.84 11.52 1.07
C VAL A 64 -10.99 12.76 0.80
N ALA A 65 -11.32 13.87 1.47
CA ALA A 65 -10.51 15.08 1.49
C ALA A 65 -9.24 14.90 2.32
N ALA A 66 -8.31 15.84 2.17
CA ALA A 66 -7.21 16.00 3.11
C ALA A 66 -7.69 16.17 4.56
N GLY A 67 -6.93 15.65 5.51
CA GLY A 67 -7.26 15.70 6.93
C GLY A 67 -6.66 14.55 7.72
N THR A 68 -6.93 14.53 9.02
CA THR A 68 -6.60 13.42 9.91
C THR A 68 -7.88 12.66 10.26
N TYR A 69 -7.82 11.34 10.14
CA TYR A 69 -8.94 10.43 10.34
C TYR A 69 -8.55 9.33 11.33
N PRO A 70 -9.50 8.81 12.11
CA PRO A 70 -9.25 7.64 12.94
C PRO A 70 -8.86 6.43 12.06
N GLY A 71 -8.24 5.42 12.67
CA GLY A 71 -8.11 4.10 12.03
C GLY A 71 -9.49 3.51 11.71
N TYR A 72 -9.53 2.56 10.78
CA TYR A 72 -10.79 2.01 10.28
C TYR A 72 -10.69 0.50 10.03
N THR A 73 -11.75 -0.21 10.42
CA THR A 73 -11.93 -1.64 10.13
C THR A 73 -13.00 -1.80 9.06
N PHE A 74 -12.64 -2.37 7.93
CA PHE A 74 -13.54 -2.68 6.82
C PHE A 74 -14.10 -4.09 7.00
N ASP A 75 -15.19 -4.21 7.75
CA ASP A 75 -15.85 -5.47 8.13
C ASP A 75 -17.29 -5.60 7.62
N ASP A 76 -17.77 -4.65 6.82
CA ASP A 76 -19.11 -4.68 6.23
C ASP A 76 -19.35 -5.98 5.45
N ALA A 77 -20.46 -6.66 5.71
CA ALA A 77 -20.76 -7.94 5.05
C ALA A 77 -20.84 -7.78 3.52
N ALA A 78 -20.39 -8.80 2.78
CA ALA A 78 -20.47 -8.79 1.32
C ALA A 78 -21.93 -8.83 0.84
N ALA A 79 -22.26 -7.98 -0.13
CA ALA A 79 -23.50 -8.04 -0.90
C ALA A 79 -23.16 -8.42 -2.36
N GLY A 80 -23.16 -9.72 -2.65
CA GLY A 80 -22.71 -10.21 -3.96
C GLY A 80 -21.26 -9.83 -4.26
N GLN A 81 -21.05 -9.07 -5.34
CA GLN A 81 -19.74 -8.55 -5.78
C GLN A 81 -19.66 -7.03 -5.72
N GLU A 82 -20.59 -6.38 -5.02
CA GLU A 82 -20.60 -4.92 -4.91
C GLU A 82 -19.39 -4.43 -4.11
N VAL A 83 -18.60 -3.57 -4.74
CA VAL A 83 -17.32 -3.08 -4.21
C VAL A 83 -17.56 -1.81 -3.40
N ILE A 84 -16.93 -1.73 -2.22
CA ILE A 84 -16.76 -0.48 -1.50
C ILE A 84 -15.45 0.16 -1.95
N THR A 85 -15.49 1.41 -2.41
CA THR A 85 -14.29 2.12 -2.86
C THR A 85 -13.99 3.29 -1.94
N ILE A 86 -12.78 3.36 -1.41
CA ILE A 86 -12.26 4.50 -0.65
C ILE A 86 -11.22 5.19 -1.51
N LYS A 87 -11.41 6.47 -1.82
CA LYS A 87 -10.57 7.15 -2.81
C LYS A 87 -10.18 8.55 -2.34
N LYS A 88 -8.90 8.89 -2.49
CA LYS A 88 -8.43 10.27 -2.27
C LYS A 88 -9.07 11.19 -3.29
N ALA A 89 -9.77 12.22 -2.83
CA ALA A 89 -10.22 13.29 -3.71
C ALA A 89 -9.04 14.14 -4.19
N THR A 90 -9.09 14.56 -5.45
CA THR A 90 -8.09 15.43 -6.09
C THR A 90 -8.78 16.51 -6.90
N GLU A 91 -8.05 17.55 -7.32
CA GLU A 91 -8.64 18.61 -8.16
C GLU A 91 -9.30 18.04 -9.43
N ASP A 92 -8.69 17.03 -10.05
CA ASP A 92 -9.22 16.40 -11.27
C ASP A 92 -10.26 15.31 -10.99
N ASP A 93 -10.45 14.91 -9.73
CA ASP A 93 -11.25 13.74 -9.35
C ASP A 93 -11.80 13.89 -7.93
N HIS A 94 -12.88 14.67 -7.80
CA HIS A 94 -13.52 14.97 -6.52
C HIS A 94 -15.06 14.91 -6.60
N GLY A 95 -15.62 14.33 -7.67
CA GLY A 95 -17.07 14.18 -7.84
C GLY A 95 -17.76 15.50 -8.17
N THR A 96 -18.34 16.16 -7.16
CA THR A 96 -19.11 17.41 -7.33
C THR A 96 -18.30 18.64 -6.93
N ASP A 97 -18.47 19.76 -7.66
CA ASP A 97 -17.91 21.06 -7.27
C ASP A 97 -18.62 21.67 -6.05
N SER A 98 -19.81 21.18 -5.69
CA SER A 98 -20.61 21.71 -4.59
C SER A 98 -19.87 21.60 -3.26
N GLY A 99 -19.43 22.75 -2.74
CA GLY A 99 -18.67 22.85 -1.49
C GLY A 99 -17.19 22.48 -1.60
N TRP A 100 -16.70 22.15 -2.81
CA TRP A 100 -15.29 21.79 -3.02
C TRP A 100 -14.36 22.95 -2.68
N GLN A 101 -13.19 22.61 -2.15
CA GLN A 101 -12.07 23.53 -1.97
C GLN A 101 -10.79 22.82 -2.39
N ALA A 102 -9.94 23.48 -3.18
CA ALA A 102 -8.70 22.88 -3.67
C ALA A 102 -7.79 22.30 -2.56
N SER A 103 -7.85 22.86 -1.34
CA SER A 103 -7.12 22.35 -0.17
C SER A 103 -7.51 20.92 0.23
N TYR A 104 -8.71 20.47 -0.11
CA TYR A 104 -9.16 19.09 0.11
C TYR A 104 -8.42 18.11 -0.80
N GLY A 105 -8.01 18.57 -1.98
CA GLY A 105 -7.30 17.79 -2.98
C GLY A 105 -5.78 17.73 -2.77
N THR A 106 -5.16 18.80 -2.27
CA THR A 106 -3.69 18.95 -2.30
C THR A 106 -2.95 18.30 -1.13
N ALA A 107 -3.49 18.34 0.08
CA ALA A 107 -2.86 17.73 1.25
C ALA A 107 -3.24 16.25 1.41
N LYS A 108 -2.50 15.54 2.28
CA LYS A 108 -2.72 14.12 2.58
C LYS A 108 -3.96 13.91 3.44
N ALA A 109 -4.65 12.80 3.21
CA ALA A 109 -5.65 12.21 4.08
C ALA A 109 -4.95 11.12 4.90
N VAL A 110 -4.67 11.41 6.17
CA VAL A 110 -3.92 10.54 7.07
C VAL A 110 -4.88 9.81 7.98
N PHE A 111 -5.01 8.50 7.77
CA PHE A 111 -5.73 7.59 8.66
C PHE A 111 -4.76 7.05 9.70
N GLY A 112 -5.30 6.66 10.86
CA GLY A 112 -4.65 5.66 11.70
C GLY A 112 -4.57 4.29 10.99
N PRO A 113 -4.32 3.21 11.73
CA PRO A 113 -4.20 1.88 11.14
C PRO A 113 -5.47 1.45 10.39
N LEU A 114 -5.29 0.77 9.26
CA LEU A 114 -6.38 0.26 8.42
C LEU A 114 -6.41 -1.27 8.46
N SER A 115 -7.60 -1.85 8.57
CA SER A 115 -7.79 -3.30 8.63
C SER A 115 -8.93 -3.77 7.73
N PHE A 116 -8.64 -4.60 6.74
CA PHE A 116 -9.64 -5.20 5.86
C PHE A 116 -10.00 -6.60 6.35
N GLN A 117 -11.25 -6.79 6.80
CA GLN A 117 -11.76 -8.04 7.37
C GLN A 117 -12.96 -8.62 6.58
N ALA A 118 -13.47 -7.88 5.60
CA ALA A 118 -14.47 -8.33 4.64
C ALA A 118 -14.01 -8.10 3.19
N PRO A 119 -14.52 -8.89 2.22
CA PRO A 119 -14.02 -8.83 0.85
C PRO A 119 -14.60 -7.65 0.06
N TRP A 120 -14.12 -7.51 -1.18
CA TRP A 120 -14.61 -6.54 -2.17
C TRP A 120 -14.43 -5.08 -1.73
N HIS A 121 -13.18 -4.75 -1.43
CA HIS A 121 -12.77 -3.38 -1.10
C HIS A 121 -11.70 -2.88 -2.06
N VAL A 122 -11.78 -1.60 -2.39
CA VAL A 122 -10.72 -0.85 -3.06
C VAL A 122 -10.36 0.32 -2.18
N ILE A 123 -9.07 0.51 -1.92
CA ILE A 123 -8.53 1.78 -1.41
C ILE A 123 -7.54 2.34 -2.42
N ASP A 124 -7.71 3.60 -2.80
CA ASP A 124 -6.92 4.26 -3.84
C ASP A 124 -6.48 5.66 -3.41
N GLY A 125 -5.19 5.82 -3.13
CA GLY A 125 -4.60 7.10 -2.73
C GLY A 125 -4.50 8.15 -3.84
N GLY A 126 -4.94 7.83 -5.06
CA GLY A 126 -4.87 8.74 -6.18
C GLY A 126 -3.44 8.94 -6.71
N PRO A 127 -3.25 9.72 -7.80
CA PRO A 127 -1.95 9.84 -8.48
C PRO A 127 -0.79 10.30 -7.58
N GLY A 128 -1.07 11.11 -6.56
CA GLY A 128 -0.07 11.65 -5.64
C GLY A 128 0.15 10.83 -4.37
N ARG A 129 -0.40 9.61 -4.27
CA ARG A 129 -0.41 8.79 -3.03
C ARG A 129 -0.90 9.57 -1.81
N GLY A 130 -2.01 10.28 -1.98
CA GLY A 130 -2.54 11.22 -0.99
C GLY A 130 -3.35 10.59 0.14
N LEU A 131 -3.55 9.27 0.15
CA LEU A 131 -4.06 8.54 1.32
C LEU A 131 -2.88 7.87 2.04
N VAL A 132 -2.84 8.04 3.36
CA VAL A 132 -1.82 7.45 4.23
C VAL A 132 -2.50 6.54 5.26
N ALA A 133 -2.04 5.30 5.39
CA ALA A 133 -2.28 4.48 6.56
C ALA A 133 -1.09 4.63 7.50
N ARG A 134 -1.30 5.29 8.65
CA ARG A 134 -0.24 5.56 9.62
C ARG A 134 -0.24 4.53 10.74
N GLY A 135 0.92 3.93 10.99
CA GLY A 135 1.14 2.93 12.02
C GLY A 135 1.02 3.48 13.44
N GLU A 136 0.65 2.59 14.35
CA GLU A 136 0.66 2.81 15.79
C GLU A 136 1.63 1.84 16.47
N PHE A 137 2.00 2.13 17.71
CA PHE A 137 3.02 1.36 18.42
C PHE A 137 2.69 -0.14 18.44
N GLN A 138 3.60 -0.94 17.88
CA GLN A 138 3.56 -2.41 17.84
C GLN A 138 2.48 -3.09 16.97
N SER A 139 1.66 -2.33 16.24
CA SER A 139 0.66 -2.91 15.33
C SER A 139 1.03 -2.64 13.89
N PRO A 140 0.66 -3.51 12.92
CA PRO A 140 0.77 -3.13 11.52
C PRO A 140 -0.04 -1.88 11.19
N ALA A 141 0.48 -1.06 10.29
CA ALA A 141 -0.22 0.12 9.78
C ALA A 141 -1.35 -0.27 8.81
N LEU A 142 -1.16 -1.36 8.07
CA LEU A 142 -2.15 -1.95 7.18
C LEU A 142 -2.28 -3.46 7.40
N ILE A 143 -3.51 -3.92 7.61
CA ILE A 143 -3.87 -5.33 7.75
C ILE A 143 -4.86 -5.70 6.65
N VAL A 144 -4.61 -6.80 5.95
CA VAL A 144 -5.52 -7.40 4.96
C VAL A 144 -5.75 -8.86 5.33
N GLU A 145 -6.93 -9.14 5.86
CA GLU A 145 -7.36 -10.45 6.34
C GLU A 145 -8.61 -10.95 5.59
N ALA A 146 -8.85 -10.39 4.39
CA ALA A 146 -10.00 -10.70 3.56
C ALA A 146 -9.64 -10.80 2.07
N ASP A 147 -10.46 -11.56 1.35
CA ASP A 147 -10.28 -11.78 -0.08
C ASP A 147 -10.64 -10.55 -0.91
N ARG A 148 -10.09 -10.46 -2.13
CA ARG A 148 -10.52 -9.46 -3.13
C ARG A 148 -10.43 -8.02 -2.63
N VAL A 149 -9.33 -7.74 -1.94
CA VAL A 149 -8.96 -6.39 -1.48
C VAL A 149 -7.93 -5.83 -2.45
N THR A 150 -8.16 -4.59 -2.90
CA THR A 150 -7.26 -3.87 -3.79
C THR A 150 -6.75 -2.61 -3.09
N VAL A 151 -5.45 -2.55 -2.89
CA VAL A 151 -4.74 -1.41 -2.28
C VAL A 151 -3.90 -0.77 -3.38
N ARG A 152 -4.22 0.47 -3.75
CA ARG A 152 -3.55 1.17 -4.85
C ARG A 152 -3.05 2.51 -4.40
N ARG A 153 -1.82 2.84 -4.80
CA ARG A 153 -1.24 4.16 -4.59
C ARG A 153 -1.38 4.63 -3.13
N LEU A 154 -1.34 3.70 -2.18
CA LEU A 154 -1.44 4.00 -0.77
C LEU A 154 -0.03 4.26 -0.23
N GLU A 155 0.10 5.28 0.61
CA GLU A 155 1.26 5.40 1.48
C GLU A 155 1.00 4.64 2.78
N VAL A 156 1.90 3.75 3.15
CA VAL A 156 1.88 3.04 4.42
C VAL A 156 3.09 3.53 5.20
N ASP A 157 2.82 4.43 6.14
CA ASP A 157 3.83 5.07 6.99
C ASP A 157 3.82 4.36 8.34
N GLY A 158 4.86 3.58 8.62
CA GLY A 158 5.00 2.87 9.88
C GLY A 158 5.19 3.80 11.08
N ALA A 159 5.44 5.09 10.87
CA ALA A 159 5.58 6.10 11.91
C ALA A 159 6.65 5.76 12.96
N PHE A 160 7.73 5.09 12.55
CA PHE A 160 8.79 4.67 13.44
C PHE A 160 9.38 5.82 14.25
N GLY A 161 9.52 5.60 15.56
CA GLY A 161 10.22 6.50 16.45
C GLY A 161 10.97 5.76 17.55
N VAL A 162 12.06 6.37 17.99
CA VAL A 162 12.88 5.89 19.12
C VAL A 162 12.84 6.87 20.28
N ASN A 163 12.94 6.36 21.50
CA ASN A 163 13.12 7.18 22.69
C ASN A 163 14.57 7.68 22.84
N ALA A 164 14.84 8.42 23.91
CA ALA A 164 16.18 8.98 24.20
C ALA A 164 17.28 7.92 24.37
N SER A 165 16.93 6.67 24.70
CA SER A 165 17.87 5.54 24.79
C SER A 165 18.04 4.79 23.46
N GLY A 166 17.43 5.26 22.37
CA GLY A 166 17.49 4.61 21.06
C GLY A 166 16.62 3.37 20.93
N GLN A 167 15.69 3.16 21.86
CA GLN A 167 14.77 2.03 21.85
C GLN A 167 13.52 2.37 21.03
N HIS A 168 13.00 1.40 20.29
CA HIS A 168 11.73 1.55 19.58
C HIS A 168 10.63 1.94 20.58
N ALA A 169 9.96 3.05 20.29
CA ALA A 169 8.98 3.67 21.19
C ALA A 169 7.71 4.13 20.49
N GLU A 170 7.72 4.24 19.16
CA GLU A 170 6.59 4.71 18.36
C GLU A 170 6.52 3.95 17.04
N GLY A 171 5.32 3.85 16.48
CA GLY A 171 5.09 3.28 15.16
C GLY A 171 5.02 1.75 15.11
N SER A 172 4.65 1.26 13.94
CA SER A 172 4.36 -0.14 13.66
C SER A 172 5.59 -1.03 13.79
N CYS A 173 5.37 -2.28 14.22
CA CYS A 173 6.36 -3.32 13.97
C CYS A 173 6.51 -3.54 12.47
N ASN A 174 5.48 -4.09 11.83
CA ASN A 174 5.50 -4.39 10.40
C ASN A 174 4.66 -3.35 9.67
N ALA A 175 5.05 -2.88 8.49
CA ALA A 175 4.22 -1.88 7.80
C ALA A 175 2.89 -2.51 7.34
N VAL A 176 2.97 -3.65 6.66
CA VAL A 176 1.82 -4.35 6.07
C VAL A 176 1.79 -5.82 6.47
N ARG A 177 0.59 -6.29 6.84
CA ARG A 177 0.31 -7.72 7.01
C ARG A 177 -0.84 -8.16 6.12
N VAL A 178 -0.60 -9.18 5.29
CA VAL A 178 -1.62 -9.87 4.50
C VAL A 178 -1.71 -11.31 4.98
N SER A 179 -2.86 -11.74 5.46
CA SER A 179 -3.02 -13.08 6.04
C SER A 179 -4.34 -13.73 5.63
N ASN A 180 -4.33 -15.04 5.35
CA ASN A 180 -5.54 -15.84 5.11
C ASN A 180 -6.46 -15.24 4.02
N ALA A 181 -5.87 -14.75 2.94
CA ALA A 181 -6.57 -13.99 1.91
C ALA A 181 -6.23 -14.50 0.50
N THR A 182 -7.19 -14.39 -0.42
CA THR A 182 -6.99 -14.62 -1.85
C THR A 182 -7.36 -13.41 -2.69
N GLN A 183 -6.73 -13.26 -3.86
CA GLN A 183 -7.01 -12.19 -4.81
C GLN A 183 -6.79 -10.78 -4.24
N VAL A 184 -5.76 -10.63 -3.41
CA VAL A 184 -5.29 -9.34 -2.93
C VAL A 184 -4.41 -8.70 -3.99
N THR A 185 -4.63 -7.42 -4.27
CA THR A 185 -3.78 -6.63 -5.17
C THR A 185 -3.19 -5.45 -4.41
N MET A 186 -1.87 -5.33 -4.41
CA MET A 186 -1.15 -4.11 -3.99
C MET A 186 -0.44 -3.52 -5.20
N ASP A 187 -0.76 -2.28 -5.57
CA ASP A 187 -0.30 -1.66 -6.82
C ASP A 187 0.13 -0.21 -6.61
N GLY A 188 1.41 0.11 -6.87
CA GLY A 188 1.88 1.49 -6.83
C GLY A 188 2.01 2.09 -5.42
N CYS A 189 2.07 1.25 -4.38
CA CYS A 189 2.13 1.70 -2.98
C CYS A 189 3.54 2.17 -2.60
N ASP A 190 3.61 2.95 -1.52
CA ASP A 190 4.86 3.42 -0.91
C ASP A 190 4.85 3.03 0.57
N ILE A 191 5.78 2.18 0.98
CA ILE A 191 5.74 1.51 2.28
C ILE A 191 7.03 1.83 3.00
N HIS A 192 6.95 2.50 4.15
CA HIS A 192 8.14 3.00 4.80
C HIS A 192 8.05 3.20 6.30
N ASP A 193 9.21 3.44 6.91
CA ASP A 193 9.37 3.84 8.31
C ASP A 193 8.67 2.89 9.29
N ALA A 194 8.71 1.58 9.01
CA ALA A 194 8.33 0.56 9.97
C ALA A 194 9.55 0.13 10.80
N ALA A 195 9.30 -0.27 12.05
CA ALA A 195 10.37 -0.75 12.92
C ALA A 195 11.03 -2.02 12.36
N ASP A 196 10.23 -2.82 11.65
CA ASP A 196 10.55 -4.19 11.31
C ASP A 196 10.25 -4.51 9.84
N ASP A 197 9.34 -5.43 9.54
CA ASP A 197 9.09 -5.88 8.18
C ASP A 197 8.30 -4.88 7.32
N GLY A 198 8.58 -4.86 6.02
CA GLY A 198 7.82 -4.11 5.03
C GLY A 198 6.46 -4.75 4.77
N ILE A 199 6.44 -5.83 3.97
CA ILE A 199 5.24 -6.61 3.71
C ILE A 199 5.41 -8.03 4.21
N VAL A 200 4.52 -8.44 5.10
CA VAL A 200 4.42 -9.81 5.58
C VAL A 200 3.19 -10.48 4.97
N MET A 201 3.39 -11.61 4.30
CA MET A 201 2.32 -12.37 3.67
C MET A 201 2.25 -13.78 4.27
N ARG A 202 1.09 -14.19 4.80
CA ARG A 202 0.89 -15.51 5.44
C ARG A 202 -0.36 -16.22 4.92
N ASN A 203 -0.21 -17.40 4.33
CA ASN A 203 -1.34 -18.16 3.77
C ASN A 203 -2.14 -17.31 2.77
N VAL A 204 -1.46 -16.85 1.72
CA VAL A 204 -2.03 -15.95 0.71
C VAL A 204 -1.98 -16.60 -0.67
N ALA A 205 -3.07 -16.50 -1.43
CA ALA A 205 -3.16 -17.11 -2.75
C ALA A 205 -3.64 -16.15 -3.85
N ASP A 206 -3.32 -16.43 -5.11
CA ASP A 206 -3.85 -15.74 -6.29
C ASP A 206 -3.70 -14.20 -6.22
N SER A 207 -2.62 -13.72 -5.60
CA SER A 207 -2.45 -12.32 -5.20
C SER A 207 -1.25 -11.68 -5.88
N VAL A 208 -1.30 -10.36 -6.04
CA VAL A 208 -0.28 -9.60 -6.78
C VAL A 208 0.20 -8.43 -5.93
N VAL A 209 1.52 -8.30 -5.78
CA VAL A 209 2.17 -7.07 -5.31
C VAL A 209 3.04 -6.54 -6.43
N ARG A 210 2.72 -5.33 -6.89
CA ARG A 210 3.43 -4.75 -8.04
C ARG A 210 3.64 -3.25 -7.94
N ASN A 211 4.64 -2.77 -8.68
CA ASN A 211 4.99 -1.35 -8.76
C ASN A 211 5.14 -0.68 -7.39
N THR A 212 5.42 -1.46 -6.34
CA THR A 212 5.37 -1.02 -4.96
C THR A 212 6.80 -0.78 -4.47
N GLN A 213 6.96 0.29 -3.70
CA GLN A 213 8.22 0.67 -3.09
C GLN A 213 8.18 0.31 -1.60
N ILE A 214 9.26 -0.31 -1.11
CA ILE A 214 9.42 -0.65 0.31
C ILE A 214 10.77 -0.09 0.76
N HIS A 215 10.78 0.78 1.76
CA HIS A 215 12.03 1.40 2.18
C HIS A 215 12.09 1.94 3.60
N HIS A 216 13.29 2.27 4.08
CA HIS A 216 13.49 2.86 5.40
C HIS A 216 12.91 1.96 6.51
N LEU A 217 13.17 0.65 6.42
CA LEU A 217 12.90 -0.29 7.51
C LEU A 217 14.02 -0.20 8.53
N HIS A 218 13.68 -0.15 9.82
CA HIS A 218 14.62 0.32 10.84
C HIS A 218 15.41 -0.76 11.59
N GLY A 219 15.06 -2.04 11.45
CA GLY A 219 15.87 -3.11 12.05
C GLY A 219 15.69 -3.16 13.55
N CYS A 220 14.50 -3.49 14.05
CA CYS A 220 14.23 -3.56 15.49
C CYS A 220 14.05 -4.99 16.04
N GLY A 221 14.56 -5.99 15.33
CA GLY A 221 14.66 -7.40 15.73
C GLY A 221 15.83 -7.72 16.68
N THR A 222 15.94 -8.97 17.11
CA THR A 222 16.97 -9.46 18.05
C THR A 222 18.40 -9.49 17.51
N ASP A 223 18.56 -9.43 16.19
CA ASP A 223 19.84 -9.35 15.47
C ASP A 223 20.25 -7.90 15.16
N ALA A 224 19.41 -6.93 15.51
CA ALA A 224 19.54 -5.56 15.07
C ALA A 224 19.96 -4.59 16.18
N SER A 225 20.37 -3.39 15.77
CA SER A 225 20.91 -2.34 16.66
C SER A 225 19.88 -1.63 17.55
N CYS A 226 18.59 -1.86 17.31
CA CYS A 226 17.46 -1.24 17.99
C CYS A 226 16.86 -2.20 19.01
N VAL A 227 16.74 -1.78 20.27
CA VAL A 227 16.10 -2.57 21.34
C VAL A 227 14.62 -2.20 21.38
N GLY A 228 13.72 -3.18 21.28
CA GLY A 228 12.29 -2.88 21.32
C GLY A 228 11.37 -4.09 21.14
N PRO A 229 10.07 -3.95 21.45
CA PRO A 229 9.11 -5.04 21.57
C PRO A 229 8.82 -5.83 20.27
N CYS A 230 9.23 -5.31 19.10
CA CYS A 230 9.10 -5.97 17.81
C CYS A 230 10.18 -7.06 17.62
N TYR A 231 10.20 -8.04 18.52
CA TYR A 231 11.21 -9.11 18.55
C TYR A 231 10.81 -10.29 17.66
N ASN A 232 10.76 -10.16 16.33
CA ASN A 232 10.67 -11.35 15.44
C ASN A 232 12.05 -11.82 14.94
N GLY A 233 13.09 -11.00 15.08
CA GLY A 233 14.48 -11.43 14.92
C GLY A 233 15.14 -11.11 13.58
N HIS A 234 14.51 -10.29 12.74
CA HIS A 234 15.04 -9.78 11.47
C HIS A 234 14.07 -8.77 10.85
N SER A 235 14.55 -7.77 10.09
CA SER A 235 13.66 -6.88 9.32
C SER A 235 13.75 -7.15 7.82
N ASP A 236 12.64 -7.62 7.26
CA ASP A 236 12.57 -8.04 5.87
C ASP A 236 11.73 -7.11 5.00
N GLY A 237 12.17 -6.94 3.75
CA GLY A 237 11.38 -6.19 2.77
C GLY A 237 10.08 -6.92 2.46
N PHE A 238 10.22 -8.19 2.11
CA PHE A 238 9.14 -9.14 1.95
C PHE A 238 9.38 -10.35 2.85
N GLU A 239 8.43 -10.64 3.73
CA GLU A 239 8.44 -11.81 4.62
C GLU A 239 7.33 -12.78 4.19
N LEU A 240 7.68 -13.88 3.49
CA LEU A 240 6.72 -14.66 2.71
C LEU A 240 6.49 -16.06 3.30
N TYR A 241 5.39 -16.23 4.02
CA TYR A 241 4.94 -17.52 4.56
C TYR A 241 3.78 -18.06 3.73
N THR A 242 3.97 -19.22 3.11
CA THR A 242 2.87 -19.96 2.48
C THR A 242 2.12 -19.16 1.42
N LEU A 243 2.76 -18.97 0.28
CA LEU A 243 2.11 -18.35 -0.89
C LEU A 243 1.72 -19.39 -1.92
N ARG A 244 0.63 -19.12 -2.66
CA ARG A 244 0.19 -19.97 -3.77
C ARG A 244 -0.28 -19.15 -4.97
N ARG A 245 0.36 -19.30 -6.13
CA ARG A 245 0.04 -18.53 -7.36
C ARG A 245 0.06 -17.01 -7.11
N CYS A 246 1.12 -16.54 -6.47
CA CYS A 246 1.29 -15.12 -6.21
C CYS A 246 2.30 -14.51 -7.19
N VAL A 247 2.20 -13.20 -7.40
CA VAL A 247 3.10 -12.45 -8.29
C VAL A 247 3.71 -11.27 -7.54
N LEU A 248 5.03 -11.17 -7.58
CA LEU A 248 5.79 -9.97 -7.21
C LEU A 248 6.38 -9.37 -8.49
N GLU A 249 5.90 -8.20 -8.91
CA GLU A 249 6.28 -7.59 -10.19
C GLU A 249 6.69 -6.12 -10.06
N GLY A 250 7.86 -5.73 -10.59
CA GLY A 250 8.18 -4.30 -10.72
C GLY A 250 8.37 -3.57 -9.39
N ASN A 251 8.62 -4.28 -8.29
CA ASN A 251 8.78 -3.68 -6.97
C ASN A 251 10.21 -3.18 -6.75
N PHE A 252 10.35 -2.17 -5.90
CA PHE A 252 11.65 -1.63 -5.50
C PHE A 252 11.79 -1.63 -3.98
N VAL A 253 12.64 -2.52 -3.47
CA VAL A 253 12.91 -2.69 -2.04
C VAL A 253 14.29 -2.15 -1.74
N HIS A 254 14.41 -1.16 -0.84
CA HIS A 254 15.70 -0.53 -0.57
C HIS A 254 15.84 0.13 0.80
N HIS A 255 17.05 0.59 1.16
CA HIS A 255 17.28 1.39 2.38
C HIS A 255 16.72 0.72 3.65
N MET A 256 16.98 -0.57 3.81
CA MET A 256 16.55 -1.33 4.97
C MET A 256 17.74 -1.58 5.87
N LYS A 257 17.55 -1.41 7.18
CA LYS A 257 18.52 -1.77 8.21
C LYS A 257 18.29 -3.23 8.60
N GLN A 258 18.91 -4.12 7.83
CA GLN A 258 19.16 -5.55 8.09
C GLN A 258 17.98 -6.54 8.11
N THR A 259 17.96 -7.45 7.13
CA THR A 259 18.27 -8.90 7.22
C THR A 259 18.23 -9.44 5.81
N SER A 260 17.09 -9.28 5.14
CA SER A 260 16.95 -9.61 3.73
C SER A 260 15.90 -8.73 3.06
N THR A 261 16.10 -8.38 1.80
CA THR A 261 15.06 -7.75 0.97
C THR A 261 13.92 -8.70 0.61
N LEU A 262 14.14 -10.00 0.80
CA LEU A 262 13.22 -11.08 0.48
C LEU A 262 13.54 -12.30 1.35
N PHE A 263 12.62 -12.63 2.25
CA PHE A 263 12.72 -13.73 3.19
C PHE A 263 11.72 -14.84 2.88
N PHE A 264 12.21 -16.07 2.93
CA PHE A 264 11.41 -17.29 2.92
C PHE A 264 11.71 -18.08 4.20
N PRO A 265 10.69 -18.53 4.93
CA PRO A 265 10.88 -19.38 6.09
C PRO A 265 11.40 -20.78 5.73
N ASP A 266 11.86 -21.51 6.75
CA ASP A 266 12.47 -22.85 6.63
C ASP A 266 11.67 -23.78 5.69
N PRO A 267 12.27 -24.24 4.57
CA PRO A 267 11.64 -25.12 3.59
C PRO A 267 11.36 -26.53 4.12
N GLY A 268 11.92 -26.90 5.28
CA GLY A 268 11.64 -28.15 5.97
C GLY A 268 10.26 -28.20 6.61
N ASP A 269 9.57 -27.07 6.75
CA ASP A 269 8.24 -26.95 7.32
C ASP A 269 7.17 -26.88 6.20
N PRO A 270 6.40 -27.96 5.96
CA PRO A 270 5.36 -27.97 4.93
C PRO A 270 4.26 -26.93 5.18
N SER A 271 4.08 -26.48 6.43
CA SER A 271 3.09 -25.45 6.77
C SER A 271 3.49 -24.05 6.30
N LYS A 272 4.75 -23.87 5.86
CA LYS A 272 5.33 -22.62 5.41
C LYS A 272 5.68 -22.59 3.92
N HIS A 273 5.16 -23.56 3.15
CA HIS A 273 5.56 -23.80 1.76
C HIS A 273 4.98 -22.79 0.77
N THR A 274 5.85 -22.18 -0.03
CA THR A 274 5.47 -21.28 -1.13
C THR A 274 5.54 -22.01 -2.48
N GLU A 275 4.44 -21.96 -3.24
CA GLU A 275 4.29 -22.59 -4.55
C GLU A 275 3.79 -21.58 -5.61
N ASP A 276 4.19 -21.78 -6.86
CA ASP A 276 3.80 -20.94 -8.01
C ASP A 276 4.01 -19.43 -7.80
N LEU A 277 5.09 -19.03 -7.11
CA LEU A 277 5.45 -17.63 -6.93
C LEU A 277 6.23 -17.10 -8.14
N LEU A 278 5.66 -16.14 -8.87
CA LEU A 278 6.37 -15.42 -9.92
C LEU A 278 7.02 -14.16 -9.34
N ILE A 279 8.35 -14.06 -9.46
CA ILE A 279 9.11 -12.85 -9.11
C ILE A 279 9.76 -12.31 -10.38
N VAL A 280 9.32 -11.15 -10.85
CA VAL A 280 9.76 -10.60 -12.14
C VAL A 280 9.97 -9.08 -12.07
N ASN A 281 11.03 -8.58 -12.70
CA ASN A 281 11.31 -7.14 -12.81
C ASN A 281 11.42 -6.37 -11.48
N ASN A 282 11.76 -7.05 -10.38
CA ASN A 282 11.95 -6.40 -9.08
C ASN A 282 13.41 -5.96 -8.89
N ILE A 283 13.62 -4.91 -8.11
CA ILE A 283 14.94 -4.49 -7.61
C ILE A 283 14.94 -4.66 -6.09
N PHE A 284 15.90 -5.46 -5.60
CA PHE A 284 16.06 -5.78 -4.18
C PHE A 284 17.43 -5.32 -3.71
N TYR A 285 17.52 -4.16 -3.06
CA TYR A 285 18.80 -3.55 -2.68
C TYR A 285 18.92 -3.30 -1.17
N GLY A 286 19.75 -4.09 -0.47
CA GLY A 286 20.14 -3.79 0.91
C GLY A 286 21.40 -2.91 0.95
N GLY A 287 21.41 -1.85 1.76
CA GLY A 287 22.58 -0.97 1.88
C GLY A 287 23.83 -1.70 2.40
N ASP A 288 23.63 -2.63 3.34
CA ASP A 288 24.71 -3.40 3.97
C ASP A 288 25.10 -4.66 3.17
N THR A 289 24.24 -5.10 2.25
CA THR A 289 24.29 -6.43 1.65
C THR A 289 24.26 -6.43 0.12
N GLY A 290 23.97 -5.30 -0.52
CA GLY A 290 23.89 -5.14 -1.97
C GLY A 290 22.60 -5.69 -2.59
N LEU A 291 22.69 -6.16 -3.84
CA LEU A 291 21.58 -6.88 -4.48
C LEU A 291 21.44 -8.25 -3.82
N ILE A 292 20.34 -8.47 -3.07
CA ILE A 292 20.05 -9.79 -2.49
C ILE A 292 18.80 -10.36 -3.16
N ALA A 293 18.94 -11.55 -3.74
CA ALA A 293 17.81 -12.43 -4.04
C ALA A 293 18.14 -13.82 -3.48
N TYR A 294 17.41 -14.27 -2.46
CA TYR A 294 17.49 -15.66 -1.99
C TYR A 294 16.54 -16.51 -2.83
N LEU A 295 17.08 -17.26 -3.78
CA LEU A 295 16.33 -18.18 -4.63
C LEU A 295 16.62 -19.61 -4.17
N GLN A 296 15.71 -20.21 -3.41
CA GLN A 296 15.77 -21.63 -3.08
C GLN A 296 14.77 -22.41 -3.94
N ARG A 297 15.24 -23.53 -4.49
CA ARG A 297 14.58 -24.44 -5.44
C ARG A 297 13.04 -24.42 -5.35
N VAL A 298 12.40 -23.78 -6.33
CA VAL A 298 11.00 -24.03 -6.70
C VAL A 298 10.98 -25.43 -7.29
N LYS A 299 10.29 -26.38 -6.65
CA LYS A 299 10.15 -27.74 -7.20
C LYS A 299 9.19 -27.69 -8.39
N ASP A 300 9.55 -28.44 -9.43
CA ASP A 300 8.72 -28.71 -10.62
C ASP A 300 7.39 -29.39 -10.26
#